data_AF-A0A2M7F680-F1
#
_entry.id   AF-A0A2M7F680-F1
#
_cell.length_a   1.000
_cell.length_b   1.000
_cell.length_c   1.000
_cell.angle_alpha   90.00
_cell.angle_beta   90.00
_cell.angle_gamma   90.00
#
_symmetry.space_group_name_H-M   'P 1'
#
loop_
_entity.id
_entity.type
_entity.pdbx_description
1 polymer ?
#
loop_
_entity_poly.entity_id
_entity_poly.type
_entity_poly.pdbx_seq_one_letter_code
_entity_poly.pdbx_strand_id
1 'polypeptide(L)'
;MALHPNFPESPYTILDPAIRWFPADETLRESSSEKLMPPLVPQLRRKVKEWRDSGYVGATNTSKSLLNYWFNTPHLLPQAYLPSPFGRGAGGEGLAEFQYYFAQREALETIIYLYDVVGVKDKFDLMRFDGSGVVSAGMFDETWRRFVVKMATGTGKTKVLSLVLAWSFYHKLYEPESSLARNFLVIAPNIIVLDRIYKDFQGLRIFLKDDPVLPDNGVDGRNWRDDFQLTLHVQDEVRITRPTGNIFLTNIHRVYAGDDIPASPDDEDTMDYFLGRRPSGATTDSKVDLGMIVRDIDELVVLNDEAHHIHDPRMAWFKSIEDIHNRLKQKGSTLSLQVDVTATPKHNNGAIFVQTIADYPLVEAIKQNVVKHPVLPDAPSRAKLVERQSAKYTEKYTDYIHLGVIEWRKAYAEHQKMGKKAILFVMTDDTRNCDDVAEYLRGHYPDLKGDAVLVIHTKSNGDISESTSGKSKEELDKLREQANAIDSLDSPHKAIISVMVLKEGWDVRNVTTIVGLRAYSAQSNILPEQTLGRG
;
A
#
# COMPACT_ATOMS: atom_id res chain seq x y z
N MET A 1 3.82 25.58 -2.24
CA MET A 1 4.24 24.24 -2.74
C MET A 1 4.86 24.44 -4.12
N ALA A 2 5.89 23.68 -4.46
CA ALA A 2 6.54 23.72 -5.78
C ALA A 2 5.68 23.07 -6.88
N LEU A 3 4.46 23.57 -7.06
CA LEU A 3 3.53 23.12 -8.10
C LEU A 3 3.39 24.18 -9.17
N HIS A 4 3.17 23.76 -10.40
CA HIS A 4 2.85 24.67 -11.50
C HIS A 4 1.59 25.48 -11.15
N PRO A 5 1.53 26.79 -11.42
CA PRO A 5 0.35 27.62 -11.10
C PRO A 5 -0.96 27.10 -11.67
N ASN A 6 -0.90 26.45 -12.84
CA ASN A 6 -2.05 25.86 -13.53
C ASN A 6 -2.32 24.39 -13.14
N PHE A 7 -1.70 23.86 -12.08
CA PHE A 7 -1.99 22.49 -11.64
C PHE A 7 -3.45 22.40 -11.12
N PRO A 8 -4.28 21.51 -11.69
CA PRO A 8 -5.70 21.47 -11.40
C PRO A 8 -5.99 20.92 -10.00
N GLU A 9 -7.14 21.34 -9.44
CA GLU A 9 -7.60 20.88 -8.14
C GLU A 9 -8.39 19.57 -8.21
N SER A 10 -8.95 19.23 -9.38
CA SER A 10 -9.68 17.98 -9.55
C SER A 10 -8.70 16.81 -9.78
N PRO A 11 -8.81 15.70 -9.01
CA PRO A 11 -7.99 14.51 -9.20
C PRO A 11 -8.37 13.69 -10.45
N TYR A 12 -9.50 14.02 -11.07
CA TYR A 12 -10.00 13.38 -12.28
C TYR A 12 -9.51 14.05 -13.57
N THR A 13 -8.95 15.26 -13.46
CA THR A 13 -8.45 16.00 -14.62
C THR A 13 -7.24 15.27 -15.21
N ILE A 14 -7.27 15.03 -16.53
CA ILE A 14 -6.13 14.51 -17.27
C ILE A 14 -5.00 15.54 -17.21
N LEU A 15 -3.89 15.16 -16.59
CA LEU A 15 -2.74 16.07 -16.39
C LEU A 15 -1.78 16.04 -17.57
N ASP A 16 -1.36 17.22 -18.00
CA ASP A 16 -0.24 17.36 -18.93
C ASP A 16 1.08 17.04 -18.22
N PRO A 17 1.99 16.24 -18.81
CA PRO A 17 3.31 15.97 -18.28
C PRO A 17 4.13 17.23 -17.94
N ALA A 18 3.87 18.37 -18.59
CA ALA A 18 4.57 19.63 -18.36
C ALA A 18 4.15 20.38 -17.08
N ILE A 19 2.96 20.09 -16.53
CA ILE A 19 2.42 20.82 -15.36
C ILE A 19 2.58 20.07 -14.04
N ARG A 20 3.41 19.02 -14.00
CA ARG A 20 3.59 18.14 -12.85
C ARG A 20 4.43 18.78 -11.74
N TRP A 21 4.37 18.20 -10.55
CA TRP A 21 5.25 18.59 -9.46
C TRP A 21 6.73 18.36 -9.85
N PHE A 22 7.57 19.31 -9.51
CA PHE A 22 9.03 19.22 -9.63
C PHE A 22 9.67 19.92 -8.42
N PRO A 23 10.80 19.43 -7.89
CA PRO A 23 11.50 20.12 -6.81
C PRO A 23 11.96 21.52 -7.26
N ALA A 24 11.45 22.57 -6.62
CA ALA A 24 11.70 23.97 -7.01
C ALA A 24 13.12 24.46 -6.71
N ASP A 25 13.77 23.91 -5.68
CA ASP A 25 15.09 24.38 -5.24
C ASP A 25 16.20 23.75 -6.09
N GLU A 26 16.99 24.59 -6.78
CA GLU A 26 18.13 24.15 -7.61
C GLU A 26 19.16 23.39 -6.79
N THR A 27 19.36 23.74 -5.51
CA THR A 27 20.28 23.02 -4.62
C THR A 27 19.79 21.62 -4.26
N LEU A 28 18.47 21.42 -4.13
CA LEU A 28 17.85 20.10 -3.96
C LEU A 28 17.88 19.27 -5.25
N ARG A 29 17.92 19.91 -6.43
CA ARG A 29 18.09 19.21 -7.72
C ARG A 29 19.49 18.66 -7.88
N GLU A 30 20.51 19.45 -7.59
CA GLU A 30 21.92 19.04 -7.78
C GLU A 30 22.35 17.99 -6.75
N SER A 31 21.85 18.05 -5.51
CA SER A 31 22.29 17.17 -4.42
C SER A 31 21.37 15.99 -4.12
N SER A 32 20.09 16.02 -4.56
CA SER A 32 19.05 15.09 -4.09
C SER A 32 18.04 14.65 -5.15
N SER A 33 18.29 14.86 -6.45
CA SER A 33 17.35 14.47 -7.52
C SER A 33 17.02 12.96 -7.49
N GLU A 34 18.04 12.12 -7.29
CA GLU A 34 17.92 10.65 -7.16
C GLU A 34 17.03 10.21 -5.98
N LYS A 35 16.82 11.09 -5.00
CA LYS A 35 15.98 10.83 -3.81
C LYS A 35 14.54 11.32 -3.98
N LEU A 36 14.27 12.13 -4.99
CA LEU A 36 13.01 12.87 -5.14
C LEU A 36 12.25 12.49 -6.41
N MET A 37 12.95 12.25 -7.51
CA MET A 37 12.33 12.00 -8.82
C MET A 37 12.69 10.60 -9.34
N PRO A 38 11.69 9.77 -9.64
CA PRO A 38 11.90 8.57 -10.45
C PRO A 38 12.48 8.92 -11.84
N PRO A 39 13.62 8.33 -12.25
CA PRO A 39 14.32 8.75 -13.47
C PRO A 39 13.53 8.44 -14.77
N LEU A 40 12.69 7.40 -14.76
CA LEU A 40 11.95 6.95 -15.95
C LEU A 40 10.64 7.71 -16.18
N VAL A 41 10.02 8.20 -15.10
CA VAL A 41 8.65 8.75 -15.10
C VAL A 41 8.47 9.95 -16.04
N PRO A 42 9.38 10.95 -16.10
CA PRO A 42 9.19 12.10 -16.98
C PRO A 42 9.03 11.74 -18.45
N GLN A 43 9.84 10.79 -18.95
CA GLN A 43 9.75 10.34 -20.35
C GLN A 43 8.54 9.43 -20.56
N LEU A 44 8.26 8.53 -19.61
CA LEU A 44 7.10 7.64 -19.67
C LEU A 44 5.79 8.43 -19.73
N ARG A 45 5.62 9.48 -18.92
CA ARG A 45 4.42 10.34 -18.96
C ARG A 45 4.17 10.96 -20.34
N ARG A 46 5.22 11.41 -21.03
CA ARG A 46 5.11 11.96 -22.40
C ARG A 46 4.68 10.88 -23.39
N LYS A 47 5.33 9.72 -23.35
CA LYS A 47 5.05 8.58 -24.24
C LYS A 47 3.65 8.01 -24.02
N VAL A 48 3.23 7.86 -22.76
CA VAL A 48 1.90 7.37 -22.40
C VAL A 48 0.82 8.39 -22.79
N LYS A 49 1.07 9.70 -22.65
CA LYS A 49 0.17 10.73 -23.17
C LYS A 49 0.01 10.61 -24.69
N GLU A 50 1.11 10.57 -25.44
CA GLU A 50 1.08 10.39 -26.90
C GLU A 50 0.29 9.13 -27.30
N TRP A 51 0.54 8.02 -26.61
CA TRP A 51 -0.15 6.75 -26.85
C TRP A 51 -1.65 6.81 -26.53
N ARG A 52 -2.03 7.42 -25.41
CA ARG A 52 -3.43 7.65 -25.03
C ARG A 52 -4.15 8.51 -26.07
N ASP A 53 -3.54 9.62 -26.46
CA ASP A 53 -4.13 10.57 -27.42
C ASP A 53 -4.29 9.96 -28.82
N SER A 54 -3.49 8.93 -29.15
CA SER A 54 -3.63 8.16 -30.39
C SER A 54 -4.81 7.17 -30.38
N GLY A 55 -5.51 7.00 -29.26
CA GLY A 55 -6.52 5.95 -29.09
C GLY A 55 -5.89 4.57 -28.83
N TYR A 56 -4.79 4.54 -28.08
CA TYR A 56 -4.08 3.31 -27.67
C TYR A 56 -3.54 2.47 -28.84
N VAL A 57 -2.97 3.11 -29.86
CA VAL A 57 -2.37 2.42 -31.01
C VAL A 57 -1.29 1.43 -30.56
N GLY A 58 -1.23 0.25 -31.18
CA GLY A 58 -0.29 -0.82 -30.83
C GLY A 58 -0.73 -1.71 -29.67
N ALA A 59 -1.73 -1.32 -28.88
CA ALA A 59 -2.26 -2.16 -27.81
C ALA A 59 -3.14 -3.31 -28.35
N THR A 60 -3.24 -4.40 -27.58
CA THR A 60 -4.10 -5.54 -27.92
C THR A 60 -5.57 -5.15 -27.88
N ASN A 61 -6.44 -5.95 -28.52
CA ASN A 61 -7.88 -5.67 -28.53
C ASN A 61 -8.45 -5.75 -27.11
N THR A 62 -8.00 -6.72 -26.31
CA THR A 62 -8.38 -6.85 -24.91
C THR A 62 -7.99 -5.60 -24.10
N SER A 63 -6.74 -5.13 -24.22
CA SER A 63 -6.29 -3.92 -23.53
C SER A 63 -7.09 -2.68 -23.94
N LYS A 64 -7.37 -2.50 -25.23
CA LYS A 64 -8.21 -1.38 -25.72
C LYS A 64 -9.62 -1.43 -25.16
N SER A 65 -10.25 -2.60 -25.17
CA SER A 65 -11.62 -2.79 -24.68
C SER A 65 -11.71 -2.40 -23.20
N LEU A 66 -10.77 -2.89 -22.38
CA LEU A 66 -10.72 -2.61 -20.96
C LEU A 66 -10.37 -1.14 -20.66
N LEU A 67 -9.37 -0.55 -21.33
CA LEU A 67 -9.01 0.86 -21.14
C LEU A 67 -10.16 1.82 -21.51
N ASN A 68 -10.85 1.55 -22.62
CA ASN A 68 -12.02 2.33 -23.02
C ASN A 68 -13.16 2.15 -22.02
N TYR A 69 -13.43 0.91 -21.60
CA TYR A 69 -14.42 0.64 -20.57
C TYR A 69 -14.11 1.41 -19.28
N TRP A 70 -12.90 1.32 -18.74
CA TRP A 70 -12.56 1.95 -17.45
C TRP A 70 -12.52 3.49 -17.48
N PHE A 71 -12.08 4.10 -18.58
CA PHE A 71 -11.72 5.51 -18.58
C PHE A 71 -12.48 6.39 -19.57
N ASN A 72 -13.19 5.80 -20.54
CA ASN A 72 -13.91 6.53 -21.58
C ASN A 72 -15.41 6.20 -21.59
N THR A 73 -15.84 5.14 -20.89
CA THR A 73 -17.25 4.81 -20.69
C THR A 73 -17.76 5.38 -19.35
N PRO A 74 -18.90 6.08 -19.33
CA PRO A 74 -19.52 6.54 -18.08
C PRO A 74 -20.02 5.36 -17.23
N HIS A 75 -19.72 5.39 -15.93
CA HIS A 75 -20.13 4.35 -14.97
C HIS A 75 -21.10 4.92 -13.96
N LEU A 76 -22.37 4.55 -14.03
CA LEU A 76 -23.37 4.99 -13.04
C LEU A 76 -23.48 3.95 -11.93
N LEU A 77 -23.01 4.30 -10.73
CA LEU A 77 -23.11 3.45 -9.56
C LEU A 77 -24.06 4.06 -8.52
N PRO A 78 -24.77 3.23 -7.74
CA PRO A 78 -25.48 3.70 -6.56
C PRO A 78 -24.54 4.49 -5.65
N GLN A 79 -25.00 5.64 -5.16
CA GLN A 79 -24.16 6.57 -4.40
C GLN A 79 -23.56 5.93 -3.13
N ALA A 80 -24.21 4.90 -2.59
CA ALA A 80 -23.69 4.07 -1.50
C ALA A 80 -22.37 3.34 -1.83
N TYR A 81 -22.11 3.03 -3.10
CA TYR A 81 -20.88 2.37 -3.55
C TYR A 81 -19.77 3.34 -3.93
N LEU A 82 -20.10 4.62 -4.15
CA LEU A 82 -19.12 5.61 -4.55
C LEU A 82 -18.17 5.98 -3.41
N PRO A 83 -16.89 6.27 -3.71
CA PRO A 83 -16.01 6.90 -2.76
C PRO A 83 -16.54 8.30 -2.47
N SER A 84 -16.95 8.55 -1.23
CA SER A 84 -17.16 9.92 -0.75
C SER A 84 -15.96 10.34 0.09
N PRO A 85 -15.58 11.64 0.12
CA PRO A 85 -14.59 12.16 1.07
C PRO A 85 -14.98 11.90 2.54
N PHE A 86 -16.24 11.48 2.78
CA PHE A 86 -16.76 11.06 4.07
C PHE A 86 -16.84 9.52 4.24
N GLY A 87 -16.52 8.74 3.21
CA GLY A 87 -16.50 7.28 3.18
C GLY A 87 -17.37 6.62 2.11
N ARG A 88 -17.15 5.33 1.78
CA ARG A 88 -18.18 4.56 1.04
C ARG A 88 -19.44 4.50 1.90
N GLY A 89 -20.59 4.85 1.34
CA GLY A 89 -21.86 4.78 2.06
C GLY A 89 -22.33 6.08 2.73
N ALA A 90 -21.91 7.27 2.27
CA ALA A 90 -22.70 8.47 2.53
C ALA A 90 -24.06 8.27 1.86
N GLY A 91 -25.05 7.80 2.64
CA GLY A 91 -26.35 7.27 2.21
C GLY A 91 -27.24 8.27 1.47
N GLY A 92 -26.80 8.70 0.30
CA GLY A 92 -27.62 9.37 -0.68
C GLY A 92 -28.44 8.35 -1.47
N GLU A 93 -29.72 8.66 -1.67
CA GLU A 93 -30.56 7.96 -2.63
C GLU A 93 -30.23 8.48 -4.03
N GLY A 94 -29.73 7.61 -4.91
CA GLY A 94 -29.45 7.98 -6.30
C GLY A 94 -28.30 7.21 -6.96
N LEU A 95 -28.15 7.44 -8.27
CA LEU A 95 -26.97 7.04 -9.05
C LEU A 95 -26.06 8.25 -9.21
N ALA A 96 -24.76 8.04 -9.13
CA ALA A 96 -23.77 9.05 -9.51
C ALA A 96 -22.65 8.42 -10.33
N GLU A 97 -21.97 9.26 -11.11
CA GLU A 97 -20.91 8.81 -12.00
C GLU A 97 -19.65 8.47 -11.19
N PHE A 98 -19.20 7.22 -11.34
CA PHE A 98 -17.92 6.76 -10.86
C PHE A 98 -16.82 7.13 -11.86
N GLN A 99 -15.72 7.67 -11.35
CA GLN A 99 -14.50 7.90 -12.13
C GLN A 99 -13.28 7.44 -11.33
N TYR A 100 -12.31 6.83 -12.00
CA TYR A 100 -10.99 6.61 -11.44
C TYR A 100 -10.21 7.92 -11.43
N TYR A 101 -9.35 8.12 -10.42
CA TYR A 101 -8.44 9.26 -10.42
C TYR A 101 -7.47 9.16 -11.59
N PHE A 102 -7.04 10.30 -12.13
CA PHE A 102 -6.11 10.31 -13.25
C PHE A 102 -4.78 9.63 -12.90
N ALA A 103 -4.34 9.71 -11.65
CA ALA A 103 -3.16 8.97 -11.17
C ALA A 103 -3.32 7.45 -11.27
N GLN A 104 -4.52 6.92 -11.01
CA GLN A 104 -4.82 5.48 -11.14
C GLN A 104 -4.83 5.07 -12.62
N ARG A 105 -5.42 5.92 -13.48
CA ARG A 105 -5.40 5.76 -14.94
C ARG A 105 -3.98 5.76 -15.49
N GLU A 106 -3.18 6.78 -15.15
CA GLU A 106 -1.80 6.92 -15.64
C GLU A 106 -0.93 5.74 -15.21
N ALA A 107 -1.07 5.26 -13.96
CA ALA A 107 -0.37 4.07 -13.49
C ALA A 107 -0.69 2.83 -14.33
N LEU A 108 -1.98 2.56 -14.55
CA LEU A 108 -2.41 1.41 -15.33
C LEU A 108 -2.06 1.52 -16.81
N GLU A 109 -2.29 2.69 -17.42
CA GLU A 109 -1.89 2.98 -18.80
C GLU A 109 -0.39 2.77 -18.99
N THR A 110 0.44 3.17 -18.02
CA THR A 110 1.90 2.98 -18.11
C THR A 110 2.26 1.50 -18.06
N ILE A 111 1.64 0.70 -17.17
CA ILE A 111 1.85 -0.75 -17.09
C ILE A 111 1.51 -1.41 -18.43
N ILE A 112 0.34 -1.09 -18.98
CA ILE A 112 -0.14 -1.68 -20.24
C ILE A 112 0.72 -1.22 -21.42
N TYR A 113 1.08 0.07 -21.49
CA TYR A 113 1.97 0.59 -22.53
C TYR A 113 3.32 -0.14 -22.55
N LEU A 114 3.94 -0.33 -21.38
CA LEU A 114 5.21 -1.02 -21.26
C LEU A 114 5.12 -2.50 -21.66
N TYR A 115 3.98 -3.14 -21.43
CA TYR A 115 3.77 -4.54 -21.79
C TYR A 115 3.35 -4.71 -23.26
N ASP A 116 2.23 -4.12 -23.68
CA ASP A 116 1.63 -4.32 -25.01
C ASP A 116 2.46 -3.67 -26.12
N VAL A 117 2.94 -2.44 -25.89
CA VAL A 117 3.50 -1.60 -26.96
C VAL A 117 5.01 -1.68 -26.99
N VAL A 118 5.64 -1.50 -25.82
CA VAL A 118 7.10 -1.56 -25.71
C VAL A 118 7.59 -3.00 -25.68
N GLY A 119 6.80 -3.93 -25.16
CA GLY A 119 7.18 -5.33 -25.03
C GLY A 119 8.33 -5.54 -24.05
N VAL A 120 8.42 -4.72 -22.97
CA VAL A 120 9.50 -4.79 -21.99
C VAL A 120 9.70 -6.22 -21.50
N LYS A 121 10.89 -6.77 -21.66
CA LYS A 121 11.25 -8.11 -21.14
C LYS A 121 12.17 -8.01 -19.92
N ASP A 122 13.04 -7.02 -19.90
CA ASP A 122 14.05 -6.84 -18.88
C ASP A 122 14.37 -5.36 -18.61
N LYS A 123 15.34 -5.13 -17.73
CA LYS A 123 15.83 -3.80 -17.35
C LYS A 123 16.38 -2.97 -18.50
N PHE A 124 16.94 -3.58 -19.55
CA PHE A 124 17.51 -2.84 -20.67
C PHE A 124 16.43 -2.14 -21.50
N ASP A 125 15.24 -2.73 -21.58
CA ASP A 125 14.10 -2.07 -22.22
C ASP A 125 13.60 -0.86 -21.40
N LEU A 126 13.58 -0.97 -20.06
CA LEU A 126 13.20 0.12 -19.16
C LEU A 126 14.18 1.29 -19.19
N MET A 127 15.48 1.02 -19.27
CA MET A 127 16.54 2.04 -19.30
C MET A 127 16.40 3.01 -20.49
N ARG A 128 15.69 2.64 -21.56
CA ARG A 128 15.42 3.52 -22.71
C ARG A 128 14.58 4.76 -22.35
N PHE A 129 13.91 4.73 -21.21
CA PHE A 129 13.12 5.84 -20.70
C PHE A 129 13.88 6.72 -19.70
N ASP A 130 15.16 6.42 -19.42
CA ASP A 130 15.98 7.28 -18.59
C ASP A 130 16.25 8.62 -19.30
N GLY A 131 15.57 9.67 -18.83
CA GLY A 131 15.81 11.04 -19.31
C GLY A 131 17.02 11.71 -18.67
N SER A 132 17.59 11.12 -17.62
CA SER A 132 18.63 11.73 -16.77
C SER A 132 20.04 11.25 -17.11
N GLY A 133 20.19 10.07 -17.73
CA GLY A 133 21.48 9.49 -18.11
C GLY A 133 22.28 8.90 -16.94
N VAL A 134 21.71 8.85 -15.73
CA VAL A 134 22.34 8.28 -14.53
C VAL A 134 21.96 6.82 -14.29
N VAL A 135 20.95 6.28 -14.99
CA VAL A 135 20.50 4.91 -14.75
C VAL A 135 21.47 3.91 -15.38
N SER A 136 21.92 2.94 -14.59
CA SER A 136 22.77 1.84 -15.05
C SER A 136 22.15 0.48 -14.77
N ALA A 137 22.55 -0.54 -15.53
CA ALA A 137 21.99 -1.89 -15.40
C ALA A 137 22.25 -2.53 -14.02
N GLY A 138 23.28 -2.06 -13.31
CA GLY A 138 23.62 -2.50 -11.95
C GLY A 138 22.67 -1.98 -10.87
N MET A 139 21.81 -1.01 -11.20
CA MET A 139 20.81 -0.45 -10.28
C MET A 139 19.51 -1.28 -10.24
N PHE A 140 19.40 -2.32 -11.07
CA PHE A 140 18.27 -3.24 -11.10
C PHE A 140 18.74 -4.61 -10.65
N ASP A 141 18.27 -5.03 -9.47
CA ASP A 141 18.60 -6.31 -8.87
C ASP A 141 17.81 -7.46 -9.50
N GLU A 142 16.56 -7.22 -9.90
CA GLU A 142 15.69 -8.22 -10.49
C GLU A 142 16.15 -8.69 -11.88
N THR A 143 15.86 -9.96 -12.17
CA THR A 143 16.04 -10.58 -13.50
C THR A 143 14.73 -10.90 -14.21
N TRP A 144 13.62 -10.41 -13.65
CA TRP A 144 12.26 -10.57 -14.15
C TRP A 144 11.59 -9.22 -14.36
N ARG A 145 10.43 -9.21 -15.02
CA ARG A 145 9.66 -8.00 -15.29
C ARG A 145 9.03 -7.47 -14.00
N ARG A 146 9.60 -6.42 -13.43
CA ARG A 146 9.11 -5.73 -12.23
C ARG A 146 8.81 -4.26 -12.53
N PHE A 147 7.61 -3.81 -12.19
CA PHE A 147 7.18 -2.42 -12.34
C PHE A 147 6.80 -1.85 -10.97
N VAL A 148 7.38 -0.69 -10.62
CA VAL A 148 7.06 0.02 -9.38
C VAL A 148 6.18 1.23 -9.67
N VAL A 149 5.07 1.36 -8.96
CA VAL A 149 4.12 2.46 -9.03
C VAL A 149 4.15 3.22 -7.72
N LYS A 150 4.64 4.47 -7.78
CA LYS A 150 4.67 5.37 -6.64
C LYS A 150 3.37 6.14 -6.54
N MET A 151 2.63 5.94 -5.45
CA MET A 151 1.36 6.62 -5.21
C MET A 151 1.19 6.94 -3.73
N ALA A 152 0.87 8.19 -3.41
CA ALA A 152 0.67 8.61 -2.02
C ALA A 152 -0.37 7.74 -1.28
N THR A 153 -0.19 7.56 0.03
CA THR A 153 -1.11 6.79 0.87
C THR A 153 -2.53 7.36 0.79
N GLY A 154 -3.54 6.49 0.70
CA GLY A 154 -4.95 6.91 0.58
C GLY A 154 -5.42 7.22 -0.85
N THR A 155 -4.54 7.17 -1.86
CA THR A 155 -4.91 7.49 -3.26
C THR A 155 -5.48 6.32 -4.06
N GLY A 156 -5.73 5.17 -3.42
CA GLY A 156 -6.36 3.99 -4.03
C GLY A 156 -5.41 3.02 -4.73
N LYS A 157 -4.24 2.73 -4.14
CA LYS A 157 -3.25 1.74 -4.63
C LYS A 157 -3.89 0.37 -4.94
N THR A 158 -4.77 -0.11 -4.06
CA THR A 158 -5.48 -1.39 -4.23
C THR A 158 -6.39 -1.42 -5.46
N LYS A 159 -6.96 -0.27 -5.88
CA LYS A 159 -7.74 -0.17 -7.13
C LYS A 159 -6.86 -0.38 -8.36
N VAL A 160 -5.62 0.10 -8.35
CA VAL A 160 -4.67 -0.16 -9.45
C VAL A 160 -4.34 -1.64 -9.51
N LEU A 161 -4.08 -2.29 -8.37
CA LEU A 161 -3.84 -3.73 -8.31
C LEU A 161 -5.02 -4.55 -8.84
N SER A 162 -6.27 -4.19 -8.51
CA SER A 162 -7.44 -4.89 -9.05
C SER A 162 -7.57 -4.72 -10.57
N LEU A 163 -7.29 -3.54 -11.11
CA LEU A 163 -7.31 -3.32 -12.56
C LEU A 163 -6.21 -4.11 -13.28
N VAL A 164 -4.99 -4.16 -12.73
CA VAL A 164 -3.89 -4.98 -13.26
C VAL A 164 -4.24 -6.46 -13.22
N LEU A 165 -4.85 -6.94 -12.15
CA LEU A 165 -5.28 -8.34 -12.01
C LEU A 165 -6.31 -8.70 -13.08
N ALA A 166 -7.36 -7.89 -13.23
CA ALA A 166 -8.39 -8.11 -14.25
C ALA A 166 -7.80 -8.05 -15.67
N TRP A 167 -6.97 -7.04 -15.94
CA TRP A 167 -6.25 -6.94 -17.22
C TRP A 167 -5.42 -8.19 -17.52
N SER A 168 -4.58 -8.62 -16.59
CA SER A 168 -3.73 -9.81 -16.77
C SER A 168 -4.55 -11.07 -17.03
N PHE A 169 -5.64 -11.25 -16.27
CA PHE A 169 -6.53 -12.39 -16.43
C PHE A 169 -7.10 -12.45 -17.85
N TYR A 170 -7.73 -11.38 -18.32
CA TYR A 170 -8.34 -11.35 -19.64
C TYR A 170 -7.34 -11.31 -20.77
N HIS A 171 -6.22 -10.60 -20.60
CA HIS A 171 -5.17 -10.58 -21.60
C HIS A 171 -4.63 -11.99 -21.84
N LYS A 172 -4.41 -12.78 -20.78
CA LYS A 172 -4.04 -14.20 -20.92
C LYS A 172 -5.16 -15.07 -21.47
N LEU A 173 -6.42 -14.77 -21.18
CA LEU A 173 -7.55 -15.55 -21.65
C LEU A 173 -7.87 -15.32 -23.13
N TYR A 174 -7.77 -14.08 -23.60
CA TYR A 174 -8.31 -13.66 -24.90
C TYR A 174 -7.24 -13.38 -25.95
N GLU A 175 -5.98 -13.18 -25.56
CA GLU A 175 -4.85 -12.97 -26.47
C GLU A 175 -3.95 -14.23 -26.49
N PRO A 176 -3.91 -14.99 -27.60
CA PRO A 176 -3.19 -16.27 -27.66
C PRO A 176 -1.69 -16.17 -27.34
N GLU A 177 -1.04 -15.07 -27.74
CA GLU A 177 0.39 -14.83 -27.54
C GLU A 177 0.72 -14.19 -26.19
N SER A 178 -0.26 -14.06 -25.29
CA SER A 178 -0.07 -13.46 -23.98
C SER A 178 0.88 -14.27 -23.11
N SER A 179 1.91 -13.61 -22.58
CA SER A 179 2.80 -14.15 -21.54
C SER A 179 2.35 -13.81 -20.11
N LEU A 180 1.17 -13.19 -19.94
CA LEU A 180 0.58 -12.91 -18.63
C LEU A 180 0.01 -14.18 -17.97
N ALA A 181 -0.57 -14.02 -16.77
CA ALA A 181 -1.08 -15.12 -15.97
C ALA A 181 -2.52 -14.91 -15.50
N ARG A 182 -3.18 -16.01 -15.13
CA ARG A 182 -4.50 -16.03 -14.46
C ARG A 182 -4.41 -16.52 -13.02
N ASN A 183 -3.21 -16.74 -12.50
CA ASN A 183 -2.95 -16.93 -11.07
C ASN A 183 -2.19 -15.73 -10.53
N PHE A 184 -2.56 -15.32 -9.32
CA PHE A 184 -2.10 -14.09 -8.71
C PHE A 184 -1.62 -14.36 -7.29
N LEU A 185 -0.43 -13.89 -6.96
CA LEU A 185 0.08 -13.84 -5.60
C LEU A 185 0.01 -12.39 -5.14
N VAL A 186 -0.92 -12.09 -4.23
CA VAL A 186 -1.11 -10.76 -3.64
C VAL A 186 -0.47 -10.77 -2.26
N ILE A 187 0.61 -10.00 -2.11
CA ILE A 187 1.41 -10.00 -0.88
C ILE A 187 1.20 -8.69 -0.11
N ALA A 188 0.88 -8.85 1.16
CA ALA A 188 0.86 -7.78 2.15
C ALA A 188 2.10 -7.89 3.07
N PRO A 189 2.69 -6.76 3.51
CA PRO A 189 3.85 -6.79 4.40
C PRO A 189 3.51 -7.22 5.82
N ASN A 190 2.28 -6.95 6.25
CA ASN A 190 1.78 -7.26 7.57
C ASN A 190 0.29 -7.59 7.51
N ILE A 191 -0.23 -8.12 8.61
CA ILE A 191 -1.61 -8.61 8.67
C ILE A 191 -2.63 -7.45 8.63
N ILE A 192 -2.27 -6.24 9.04
CA ILE A 192 -3.20 -5.10 8.97
C ILE A 192 -3.46 -4.72 7.50
N VAL A 193 -2.40 -4.66 6.68
CA VAL A 193 -2.54 -4.49 5.23
C VAL A 193 -3.29 -5.68 4.62
N LEU A 194 -2.99 -6.91 5.07
CA LEU A 194 -3.65 -8.13 4.61
C LEU A 194 -5.16 -8.07 4.84
N ASP A 195 -5.61 -7.73 6.04
CA ASP A 195 -7.02 -7.62 6.41
C ASP A 195 -7.74 -6.55 5.58
N ARG A 196 -7.06 -5.43 5.30
CA ARG A 196 -7.61 -4.37 4.43
C ARG A 196 -7.84 -4.91 3.02
N ILE A 197 -6.84 -5.53 2.41
CA ILE A 197 -6.95 -6.09 1.06
C ILE A 197 -7.98 -7.22 1.04
N TYR A 198 -8.03 -8.05 2.09
CA TYR A 198 -9.04 -9.08 2.24
C TYR A 198 -10.45 -8.50 2.22
N LYS A 199 -10.72 -7.43 2.97
CA LYS A 199 -12.03 -6.76 2.95
C LYS A 199 -12.42 -6.26 1.56
N ASP A 200 -11.46 -5.81 0.75
CA ASP A 200 -11.71 -5.39 -0.64
C ASP A 200 -11.94 -6.59 -1.58
N PHE A 201 -11.24 -7.70 -1.37
CA PHE A 201 -11.24 -8.87 -2.27
C PHE A 201 -12.27 -9.93 -1.88
N GLN A 202 -12.78 -9.94 -0.64
CA GLN A 202 -13.70 -10.95 -0.14
C GLN A 202 -14.96 -11.02 -1.02
N GLY A 203 -15.30 -12.22 -1.48
CA GLY A 203 -16.40 -12.42 -2.42
C GLY A 203 -16.20 -11.73 -3.78
N LEU A 204 -14.96 -11.41 -4.14
CA LEU A 204 -14.57 -10.65 -5.33
C LEU A 204 -15.29 -9.31 -5.47
N ARG A 205 -15.70 -8.70 -4.35
CA ARG A 205 -16.57 -7.53 -4.35
C ARG A 205 -15.97 -6.31 -5.06
N ILE A 206 -14.65 -6.08 -4.95
CA ILE A 206 -13.97 -5.01 -5.69
C ILE A 206 -14.11 -5.18 -7.21
N PHE A 207 -14.19 -6.41 -7.70
CA PHE A 207 -14.33 -6.69 -9.14
C PHE A 207 -15.79 -6.66 -9.60
N LEU A 208 -16.69 -7.23 -8.79
CA LEU A 208 -18.06 -7.53 -9.20
C LEU A 208 -19.10 -6.49 -8.79
N LYS A 209 -18.82 -5.71 -7.73
CA LYS A 209 -19.84 -4.91 -7.04
C LYS A 209 -19.42 -3.46 -6.81
N ASP A 210 -18.24 -3.27 -6.24
CA ASP A 210 -17.88 -1.97 -5.67
C ASP A 210 -17.34 -1.00 -6.72
N ASP A 211 -16.52 -1.51 -7.64
CA ASP A 211 -15.91 -0.75 -8.72
C ASP A 211 -16.33 -1.35 -10.08
N PRO A 212 -16.39 -0.55 -11.15
CA PRO A 212 -16.71 -1.03 -12.49
C PRO A 212 -15.47 -1.66 -13.13
N VAL A 213 -14.94 -2.73 -12.55
CA VAL A 213 -13.73 -3.40 -13.06
C VAL A 213 -14.05 -4.29 -14.25
N LEU A 214 -15.19 -4.98 -14.25
CA LEU A 214 -15.56 -5.91 -15.32
C LEU A 214 -16.63 -5.30 -16.24
N PRO A 215 -16.42 -5.30 -17.58
CA PRO A 215 -17.47 -4.99 -18.54
C PRO A 215 -18.63 -5.97 -18.50
N ASP A 216 -19.79 -5.59 -19.07
CA ASP A 216 -20.91 -6.51 -19.29
C ASP A 216 -20.58 -7.57 -20.36
N ASN A 217 -21.21 -8.75 -20.26
CA ASN A 217 -21.10 -9.77 -21.30
C ASN A 217 -21.64 -9.23 -22.64
N GLY A 218 -20.95 -9.56 -23.73
CA GLY A 218 -21.26 -9.08 -25.07
C GLY A 218 -20.54 -7.81 -25.49
N VAL A 219 -19.96 -7.05 -24.55
CA VAL A 219 -19.09 -5.90 -24.87
C VAL A 219 -17.88 -6.41 -25.67
N ASP A 220 -17.67 -5.83 -26.86
CA ASP A 220 -16.63 -6.23 -27.82
C ASP A 220 -16.60 -7.74 -28.14
N GLY A 221 -17.77 -8.41 -28.06
CA GLY A 221 -17.92 -9.82 -28.38
C GLY A 221 -17.30 -10.79 -27.38
N ARG A 222 -17.07 -10.35 -26.14
CA ARG A 222 -16.48 -11.17 -25.05
C ARG A 222 -17.46 -11.39 -23.89
N ASN A 223 -17.28 -12.48 -23.16
CA ASN A 223 -18.11 -12.84 -22.00
C ASN A 223 -17.42 -12.47 -20.69
N TRP A 224 -17.12 -11.19 -20.51
CA TRP A 224 -16.29 -10.70 -19.40
C TRP A 224 -16.72 -11.23 -18.02
N ARG A 225 -17.98 -11.03 -17.62
CA ARG A 225 -18.48 -11.45 -16.29
C ARG A 225 -18.50 -12.96 -16.12
N ASP A 226 -18.95 -13.69 -17.15
CA ASP A 226 -19.08 -15.15 -17.05
C ASP A 226 -17.71 -15.84 -17.01
N ASP A 227 -16.75 -15.31 -17.78
CA ASP A 227 -15.39 -15.85 -17.86
C ASP A 227 -14.56 -15.53 -16.60
N PHE A 228 -14.96 -14.55 -15.77
CA PHE A 228 -14.23 -14.13 -14.58
C PHE A 228 -14.44 -15.09 -13.39
N GLN A 229 -13.88 -16.29 -13.51
CA GLN A 229 -14.02 -17.37 -12.54
C GLN A 229 -12.79 -17.52 -11.66
N LEU A 230 -12.57 -16.55 -10.77
CA LEU A 230 -11.45 -16.54 -9.81
C LEU A 230 -11.89 -17.05 -8.42
N THR A 231 -10.97 -17.71 -7.73
CA THR A 231 -11.12 -18.11 -6.32
C THR A 231 -10.10 -17.37 -5.47
N LEU A 232 -10.57 -16.70 -4.42
CA LEU A 232 -9.71 -16.10 -3.40
C LEU A 232 -9.33 -17.15 -2.36
N HIS A 233 -8.03 -17.39 -2.20
CA HIS A 233 -7.44 -18.22 -1.14
C HIS A 233 -6.72 -17.30 -0.16
N VAL A 234 -7.04 -17.42 1.12
CA VAL A 234 -6.45 -16.58 2.17
C VAL A 234 -5.52 -17.41 3.02
N GLN A 235 -4.25 -17.00 3.09
CA GLN A 235 -3.23 -17.65 3.90
C GLN A 235 -3.21 -19.18 3.73
N ASP A 236 -3.46 -19.95 4.80
CA ASP A 236 -3.39 -21.41 4.85
C ASP A 236 -4.71 -22.09 4.40
N GLU A 237 -5.79 -21.32 4.14
CA GLU A 237 -7.06 -21.85 3.64
C GLU A 237 -7.01 -22.12 2.14
N VAL A 238 -5.92 -22.73 1.68
CA VAL A 238 -5.71 -23.01 0.26
C VAL A 238 -6.35 -24.34 -0.08
N ARG A 239 -7.38 -24.28 -0.91
CA ARG A 239 -7.93 -25.47 -1.59
C ARG A 239 -7.61 -25.32 -3.05
N ILE A 240 -6.42 -25.71 -3.50
CA ILE A 240 -6.17 -25.72 -4.95
C ILE A 240 -7.09 -26.76 -5.57
N THR A 241 -8.16 -26.28 -6.19
CA THR A 241 -9.06 -27.11 -6.98
C THR A 241 -8.89 -26.85 -8.48
N ARG A 242 -8.18 -25.78 -8.88
CA ARG A 242 -8.10 -25.34 -10.29
C ARG A 242 -6.66 -24.97 -10.68
N PRO A 243 -6.22 -25.32 -11.91
CA PRO A 243 -4.88 -24.96 -12.41
C PRO A 243 -4.73 -23.45 -12.68
N THR A 244 -5.83 -22.74 -12.92
CA THR A 244 -5.87 -21.30 -13.19
C THR A 244 -7.03 -20.65 -12.45
N GLY A 245 -7.03 -19.32 -12.36
CA GLY A 245 -8.10 -18.59 -11.69
C GLY A 245 -7.95 -18.57 -10.17
N ASN A 246 -6.72 -18.47 -9.66
CA ASN A 246 -6.45 -18.41 -8.22
C ASN A 246 -5.88 -17.05 -7.80
N ILE A 247 -6.41 -16.48 -6.73
CA ILE A 247 -5.85 -15.31 -6.05
C ILE A 247 -5.36 -15.77 -4.67
N PHE A 248 -4.05 -15.84 -4.49
CA PHE A 248 -3.42 -16.15 -3.21
C PHE A 248 -3.15 -14.85 -2.47
N LEU A 249 -3.97 -14.54 -1.47
CA LEU A 249 -3.81 -13.36 -0.63
C LEU A 249 -3.13 -13.76 0.68
N THR A 250 -1.92 -13.25 0.91
CA THR A 250 -1.10 -13.68 2.05
C THR A 250 -0.16 -12.60 2.56
N ASN A 251 0.35 -12.78 3.77
CA ASN A 251 1.49 -12.02 4.26
C ASN A 251 2.80 -12.64 3.74
N ILE A 252 3.84 -11.82 3.66
CA ILE A 252 5.10 -12.27 3.06
C ILE A 252 5.74 -13.46 3.80
N HIS A 253 5.61 -13.53 5.13
CA HIS A 253 6.23 -14.59 5.95
C HIS A 253 5.76 -16.01 5.59
N ARG A 254 4.59 -16.16 4.96
CA ARG A 254 4.06 -17.46 4.52
C ARG A 254 4.55 -17.88 3.13
N VAL A 255 5.20 -16.97 2.40
CA VAL A 255 5.75 -17.22 1.07
C VAL A 255 7.23 -17.65 1.14
N TYR A 256 7.91 -17.28 2.23
CA TYR A 256 9.28 -17.70 2.52
C TYR A 256 9.40 -19.22 2.45
N ALA A 257 10.43 -19.72 1.77
CA ALA A 257 10.73 -21.14 1.89
C ALA A 257 11.17 -21.41 3.32
N GLY A 258 10.96 -22.63 3.80
CA GLY A 258 11.37 -23.03 5.15
C GLY A 258 12.76 -22.53 5.51
N ASP A 259 13.73 -22.59 4.59
CA ASP A 259 15.14 -22.23 4.80
C ASP A 259 15.47 -20.71 4.69
N ASP A 260 14.50 -19.86 4.33
CA ASP A 260 14.71 -18.42 4.03
C ASP A 260 14.57 -17.50 5.26
N ILE A 261 14.34 -18.04 6.47
CA ILE A 261 14.30 -17.24 7.70
C ILE A 261 15.70 -17.25 8.30
N PRO A 262 16.51 -16.18 8.14
CA PRO A 262 17.80 -16.11 8.80
C PRO A 262 17.55 -15.95 10.31
N ALA A 263 18.20 -16.79 11.10
CA ALA A 263 18.12 -16.70 12.55
C ALA A 263 18.62 -15.32 13.01
N SER A 264 17.83 -14.65 13.85
CA SER A 264 18.12 -13.34 14.42
C SER A 264 18.46 -13.48 15.91
N PRO A 265 19.43 -12.70 16.44
CA PRO A 265 19.64 -12.62 17.89
C PRO A 265 18.43 -12.04 18.66
N ASP A 266 17.46 -11.46 17.95
CA ASP A 266 16.22 -10.93 18.52
C ASP A 266 15.05 -11.94 18.46
N ASP A 267 15.28 -13.17 18.00
CA ASP A 267 14.25 -14.23 17.96
C ASP A 267 13.87 -14.71 19.37
N GLU A 268 12.60 -15.06 19.59
CA GLU A 268 12.12 -15.59 20.89
C GLU A 268 12.90 -16.85 21.32
N ASP A 269 13.39 -17.63 20.35
CA ASP A 269 14.30 -18.76 20.56
C ASP A 269 15.62 -18.54 19.81
N THR A 270 16.61 -18.00 20.52
CA THR A 270 17.98 -17.81 19.99
C THR A 270 18.73 -19.13 19.77
N MET A 271 18.16 -20.29 20.14
CA MET A 271 18.84 -21.58 19.95
C MET A 271 19.14 -21.86 18.48
N ASP A 272 18.29 -21.47 17.54
CA ASP A 272 18.55 -21.68 16.10
C ASP A 272 19.69 -20.77 15.58
N TYR A 273 19.85 -19.58 16.17
CA TYR A 273 20.99 -18.68 15.91
C TYR A 273 22.32 -19.27 16.43
N PHE A 274 22.29 -19.95 17.59
CA PHE A 274 23.51 -20.49 18.23
C PHE A 274 23.84 -21.94 17.87
N LEU A 275 22.86 -22.78 17.55
CA LEU A 275 23.02 -24.24 17.41
C LEU A 275 22.68 -24.78 16.00
N GLY A 276 22.13 -23.94 15.13
CA GLY A 276 21.58 -24.37 13.85
C GLY A 276 20.27 -25.16 14.01
N ARG A 277 19.50 -25.26 12.94
CA ARG A 277 18.15 -25.85 12.98
C ARG A 277 18.16 -27.32 13.35
N ARG A 278 17.28 -27.68 14.29
CA ARG A 278 16.93 -29.08 14.56
C ARG A 278 15.89 -29.57 13.54
N PRO A 279 15.92 -30.84 13.12
CA PRO A 279 14.87 -31.41 12.31
C PRO A 279 13.55 -31.38 13.10
N SER A 280 12.56 -30.62 12.62
CA SER A 280 11.24 -30.55 13.22
C SER A 280 10.51 -31.88 12.99
N GLY A 281 10.17 -32.56 14.08
CA GLY A 281 9.34 -33.78 14.03
C GLY A 281 7.97 -33.48 13.42
N ALA A 282 7.53 -34.36 12.52
CA ALA A 282 6.25 -34.25 11.82
C ALA A 282 5.10 -34.15 12.83
N THR A 283 4.44 -32.99 12.89
CA THR A 283 3.12 -32.85 13.52
C THR A 283 2.07 -33.20 12.48
N THR A 284 1.06 -33.98 12.88
CA THR A 284 0.01 -34.57 12.04
C THR A 284 -1.06 -33.57 11.55
N ASP A 285 -0.79 -32.26 11.56
CA ASP A 285 -1.66 -31.28 10.92
C ASP A 285 -1.22 -31.12 9.46
N SER A 286 -2.04 -31.67 8.56
CA SER A 286 -1.91 -31.51 7.11
C SER A 286 -2.21 -30.08 6.66
N LYS A 287 -1.42 -29.11 7.13
CA LYS A 287 -1.45 -27.75 6.60
C LYS A 287 -0.80 -27.76 5.23
N VAL A 288 -1.60 -27.39 4.23
CA VAL A 288 -1.13 -27.20 2.86
C VAL A 288 -0.16 -26.02 2.84
N ASP A 289 1.07 -26.24 2.37
CA ASP A 289 2.10 -25.20 2.33
C ASP A 289 1.89 -24.27 1.11
N LEU A 290 1.38 -23.07 1.36
CA LEU A 290 1.20 -22.04 0.33
C LEU A 290 2.50 -21.73 -0.42
N GLY A 291 3.64 -21.73 0.27
CA GLY A 291 4.95 -21.50 -0.31
C GLY A 291 5.32 -22.55 -1.36
N MET A 292 4.99 -23.81 -1.12
CA MET A 292 5.17 -24.88 -2.12
C MET A 292 4.21 -24.70 -3.31
N ILE A 293 2.95 -24.36 -3.02
CA ILE A 293 1.91 -24.15 -4.04
C ILE A 293 2.32 -23.10 -5.07
N VAL A 294 2.74 -21.91 -4.60
CA VAL A 294 3.07 -20.80 -5.50
C VAL A 294 4.33 -21.06 -6.33
N ARG A 295 5.16 -22.02 -5.93
CA ARG A 295 6.33 -22.50 -6.69
C ARG A 295 5.97 -23.60 -7.69
N ASP A 296 4.88 -24.33 -7.45
CA ASP A 296 4.42 -25.43 -8.28
C ASP A 296 3.45 -25.02 -9.42
N ILE A 297 2.90 -23.81 -9.40
CA ILE A 297 2.10 -23.27 -10.52
C ILE A 297 2.94 -22.93 -11.77
N ASP A 298 2.28 -22.84 -12.92
CA ASP A 298 2.91 -22.68 -14.25
C ASP A 298 2.88 -21.25 -14.80
N GLU A 299 1.93 -20.44 -14.34
CA GLU A 299 1.78 -19.03 -14.66
C GLU A 299 1.49 -18.25 -13.38
N LEU A 300 2.17 -17.12 -13.16
CA LEU A 300 1.99 -16.29 -11.96
C LEU A 300 2.27 -14.81 -12.25
N VAL A 301 1.44 -13.96 -11.67
CA VAL A 301 1.68 -12.53 -11.48
C VAL A 301 1.77 -12.24 -9.99
N VAL A 302 2.78 -11.44 -9.59
CA VAL A 302 2.96 -11.01 -8.20
C VAL A 302 2.51 -9.56 -8.06
N LEU A 303 1.65 -9.30 -7.08
CA LEU A 303 1.11 -7.97 -6.77
C LEU A 303 1.46 -7.63 -5.32
N ASN A 304 2.30 -6.62 -5.10
CA ASN A 304 2.72 -6.24 -3.76
C ASN A 304 2.14 -4.88 -3.39
N ASP A 305 1.48 -4.80 -2.24
CA ASP A 305 1.09 -3.54 -1.62
C ASP A 305 2.13 -3.13 -0.57
N GLU A 306 2.38 -1.83 -0.42
CA GLU A 306 3.42 -1.28 0.44
C GLU A 306 4.83 -1.88 0.17
N ALA A 307 5.18 -2.06 -1.11
CA ALA A 307 6.41 -2.73 -1.55
C ALA A 307 7.75 -2.04 -1.21
N HIS A 308 7.75 -0.99 -0.38
CA HIS A 308 8.98 -0.39 0.14
C HIS A 308 9.77 -1.33 1.07
N HIS A 309 9.15 -2.43 1.50
CA HIS A 309 9.82 -3.56 2.15
C HIS A 309 10.78 -4.32 1.22
N ILE A 310 10.68 -4.14 -0.11
CA ILE A 310 11.55 -4.80 -1.10
C ILE A 310 12.64 -3.83 -1.57
N HIS A 311 13.44 -3.33 -0.62
CA HIS A 311 14.45 -2.29 -0.88
C HIS A 311 15.90 -2.81 -0.90
N ASP A 312 16.12 -4.07 -0.52
CA ASP A 312 17.44 -4.71 -0.51
C ASP A 312 17.31 -6.14 -1.08
N PRO A 313 18.14 -6.52 -2.08
CA PRO A 313 18.06 -7.83 -2.71
C PRO A 313 18.41 -8.99 -1.76
N ARG A 314 19.01 -8.72 -0.59
CA ARG A 314 19.32 -9.73 0.43
C ARG A 314 18.11 -10.06 1.31
N MET A 315 17.02 -9.32 1.20
CA MET A 315 15.82 -9.57 1.99
C MET A 315 15.12 -10.85 1.56
N ALA A 316 14.58 -11.58 2.54
CA ALA A 316 13.83 -12.81 2.31
C ALA A 316 12.66 -12.61 1.32
N TRP A 317 12.02 -11.43 1.31
CA TRP A 317 10.99 -11.09 0.32
C TRP A 317 11.52 -11.15 -1.11
N PHE A 318 12.58 -10.42 -1.40
CA PHE A 318 13.18 -10.41 -2.73
C PHE A 318 13.64 -11.82 -3.14
N LYS A 319 14.29 -12.53 -2.23
CA LYS A 319 14.78 -13.90 -2.45
C LYS A 319 13.66 -14.90 -2.70
N SER A 320 12.54 -14.77 -2.01
CA SER A 320 11.36 -15.61 -2.20
C SER A 320 10.75 -15.43 -3.60
N ILE A 321 10.63 -14.18 -4.08
CA ILE A 321 10.16 -13.91 -5.45
C ILE A 321 11.18 -14.41 -6.48
N GLU A 322 12.47 -14.22 -6.24
CA GLU A 322 13.55 -14.74 -7.08
C GLU A 322 13.48 -16.27 -7.21
N ASP A 323 13.25 -16.99 -6.11
CA ASP A 323 13.10 -18.43 -6.11
C ASP A 323 11.86 -18.89 -6.90
N ILE A 324 10.69 -18.24 -6.69
CA ILE A 324 9.49 -18.49 -7.49
C ILE A 324 9.78 -18.30 -9.00
N HIS A 325 10.45 -17.21 -9.35
CA HIS A 325 10.84 -16.95 -10.73
C HIS A 325 11.78 -18.02 -11.30
N ASN A 326 12.76 -18.47 -10.51
CA ASN A 326 13.71 -19.51 -10.91
C ASN A 326 13.02 -20.88 -11.08
N ARG A 327 12.03 -21.21 -10.23
CA ARG A 327 11.19 -22.42 -10.38
C ARG A 327 10.37 -22.37 -11.66
N LEU A 328 9.80 -21.23 -12.02
CA LEU A 328 9.11 -21.05 -13.30
C LEU A 328 10.08 -21.23 -14.49
N LYS A 329 11.31 -20.69 -14.40
CA LYS A 329 12.37 -20.89 -15.41
C LYS A 329 12.71 -22.36 -15.62
N GLN A 330 12.79 -23.16 -14.55
CA GLN A 330 13.04 -24.60 -14.64
C GLN A 330 11.92 -25.35 -15.39
N LYS A 331 10.69 -24.83 -15.39
CA LYS A 331 9.55 -25.36 -16.15
C LYS A 331 9.44 -24.80 -17.57
N GLY A 332 10.39 -23.98 -18.01
CA GLY A 332 10.36 -23.32 -19.32
C GLY A 332 9.44 -22.09 -19.39
N SER A 333 9.01 -21.56 -18.26
CA SER A 333 8.21 -20.33 -18.12
C SER A 333 9.02 -19.24 -17.43
N THR A 334 8.42 -18.08 -17.16
CA THR A 334 9.02 -17.03 -16.34
C THR A 334 7.93 -16.36 -15.52
N LEU A 335 8.31 -15.71 -14.41
CA LEU A 335 7.37 -14.82 -13.71
C LEU A 335 6.85 -13.76 -14.70
N SER A 336 5.54 -13.78 -14.94
CA SER A 336 4.91 -12.99 -16.01
C SER A 336 5.05 -11.49 -15.78
N LEU A 337 4.80 -11.06 -14.55
CA LEU A 337 4.85 -9.66 -14.14
C LEU A 337 4.87 -9.59 -12.60
N GLN A 338 5.67 -8.67 -12.06
CA GLN A 338 5.54 -8.16 -10.71
C GLN A 338 5.12 -6.68 -10.76
N VAL A 339 4.04 -6.32 -10.05
CA VAL A 339 3.65 -4.93 -9.84
C VAL A 339 3.71 -4.59 -8.37
N ASP A 340 4.50 -3.57 -8.06
CA ASP A 340 4.72 -3.05 -6.73
C ASP A 340 4.06 -1.69 -6.59
N VAL A 341 3.10 -1.55 -5.67
CA VAL A 341 2.51 -0.24 -5.34
C VAL A 341 3.00 0.21 -3.97
N THR A 342 3.48 1.45 -3.87
CA THR A 342 3.98 2.00 -2.60
C THR A 342 3.98 3.53 -2.62
N ALA A 343 3.87 4.17 -1.46
CA ALA A 343 4.06 5.61 -1.36
C ALA A 343 5.54 6.01 -1.37
N THR A 344 6.40 5.12 -0.91
CA THR A 344 7.79 5.43 -0.55
C THR A 344 8.76 4.41 -1.14
N PRO A 345 8.91 4.32 -2.48
CA PRO A 345 9.82 3.36 -3.12
C PRO A 345 11.28 3.82 -2.96
N LYS A 346 11.81 3.72 -1.75
CA LYS A 346 13.13 4.24 -1.38
C LYS A 346 14.00 3.13 -0.81
N HIS A 347 15.27 3.12 -1.22
CA HIS A 347 16.33 2.36 -0.57
C HIS A 347 16.68 2.95 0.80
N ASN A 348 17.46 2.21 1.60
CA ASN A 348 17.90 2.67 2.93
C ASN A 348 18.70 3.98 2.90
N ASN A 349 19.41 4.24 1.81
CA ASN A 349 20.14 5.50 1.57
C ASN A 349 19.21 6.67 1.11
N GLY A 350 17.91 6.40 0.95
CA GLY A 350 16.89 7.36 0.51
C GLY A 350 16.75 7.52 -1.00
N ALA A 351 17.56 6.84 -1.82
CA ALA A 351 17.43 6.86 -3.28
C ALA A 351 16.13 6.16 -3.71
N ILE A 352 15.47 6.70 -4.73
CA ILE A 352 14.24 6.11 -5.27
C ILE A 352 14.55 4.86 -6.10
N PHE A 353 13.69 3.86 -6.05
CA PHE A 353 13.76 2.67 -6.91
C PHE A 353 13.74 3.09 -8.39
N VAL A 354 14.81 2.79 -9.12
CA VAL A 354 14.99 3.20 -10.53
C VAL A 354 13.93 2.62 -11.46
N GLN A 355 13.36 1.46 -11.11
CA GLN A 355 12.26 0.78 -11.81
C GLN A 355 10.87 1.40 -11.52
N THR A 356 10.80 2.58 -10.90
CA THR A 356 9.56 3.33 -10.71
C THR A 356 9.07 3.91 -12.05
N ILE A 357 7.92 3.42 -12.52
CA ILE A 357 7.36 3.74 -13.85
C ILE A 357 6.25 4.79 -13.80
N ALA A 358 5.62 4.98 -12.65
CA ALA A 358 4.58 5.99 -12.43
C ALA A 358 4.79 6.68 -11.07
N ASP A 359 4.46 7.97 -10.99
CA ASP A 359 4.58 8.77 -9.77
C ASP A 359 3.34 9.62 -9.55
N TYR A 360 2.77 9.55 -8.36
CA TYR A 360 1.77 10.47 -7.85
C TYR A 360 2.14 10.85 -6.40
N PRO A 361 2.95 11.92 -6.24
CA PRO A 361 3.53 12.27 -4.96
C PRO A 361 2.50 12.91 -4.02
N LEU A 362 2.80 12.90 -2.72
CA LEU A 362 1.93 13.47 -1.68
C LEU A 362 1.55 14.94 -1.95
N VAL A 363 2.46 15.73 -2.53
CA VAL A 363 2.22 17.15 -2.86
C VAL A 363 1.09 17.31 -3.89
N GLU A 364 1.04 16.46 -4.92
CA GLU A 364 -0.04 16.47 -5.92
C GLU A 364 -1.36 16.00 -5.29
N ALA A 365 -1.31 14.94 -4.47
CA ALA A 365 -2.48 14.40 -3.78
C ALA A 365 -3.13 15.40 -2.80
N ILE A 366 -2.31 16.17 -2.07
CA ILE A 366 -2.79 17.23 -1.18
C ILE A 366 -3.47 18.33 -2.01
N LYS A 367 -2.80 18.85 -3.06
CA LYS A 367 -3.37 19.92 -3.90
C LYS A 367 -4.68 19.52 -4.57
N GLN A 368 -4.87 18.25 -4.89
CA GLN A 368 -6.09 17.72 -5.48
C GLN A 368 -7.15 17.27 -4.45
N ASN A 369 -6.97 17.56 -3.17
CA ASN A 369 -7.86 17.16 -2.08
C ASN A 369 -8.16 15.64 -2.03
N VAL A 370 -7.23 14.81 -2.54
CA VAL A 370 -7.36 13.33 -2.46
C VAL A 370 -7.02 12.85 -1.05
N VAL A 371 -6.07 13.53 -0.41
CA VAL A 371 -5.67 13.30 0.97
C VAL A 371 -5.83 14.58 1.78
N LYS A 372 -5.86 14.45 3.10
CA LYS A 372 -6.00 15.60 4.00
C LYS A 372 -4.75 16.48 3.98
N HIS A 373 -4.95 17.75 4.34
CA HIS A 373 -3.89 18.74 4.43
C HIS A 373 -3.25 18.69 5.82
N PRO A 374 -2.00 18.23 5.97
CA PRO A 374 -1.32 18.26 7.26
C PRO A 374 -1.04 19.71 7.66
N VAL A 375 -1.45 20.09 8.86
CA VAL A 375 -1.18 21.41 9.44
C VAL A 375 -0.21 21.24 10.59
N LEU A 376 0.95 21.90 10.49
CA LEU A 376 1.90 22.01 11.60
C LEU A 376 1.57 23.26 12.42
N PRO A 377 1.75 23.24 13.76
CA PRO A 377 1.66 24.44 14.56
C PRO A 377 2.62 25.52 14.05
N ASP A 378 2.21 26.78 14.14
CA ASP A 378 3.03 27.93 13.72
C ASP A 378 4.37 27.98 14.49
N ALA A 379 5.36 28.67 13.92
CA ALA A 379 6.70 28.75 14.52
C ALA A 379 6.69 29.29 15.96
N PRO A 380 5.94 30.36 16.30
CA PRO A 380 5.79 30.81 17.69
C PRO A 380 5.23 29.76 18.64
N SER A 381 4.23 28.99 18.22
CA SER A 381 3.61 27.93 19.01
C SER A 381 4.58 26.76 19.23
N ARG A 382 5.35 26.38 18.20
CA ARG A 382 6.40 25.36 18.32
C ARG A 382 7.55 25.80 19.23
N ALA A 383 7.91 27.08 19.22
CA ALA A 383 8.97 27.62 20.07
C ALA A 383 8.62 27.58 21.57
N LYS A 384 7.34 27.43 21.93
CA LYS A 384 6.87 27.25 23.31
C LYS A 384 6.96 25.79 23.79
N LEU A 385 7.16 24.84 22.89
CA LEU A 385 7.25 23.42 23.24
C LEU A 385 8.67 23.13 23.73
N VAL A 386 8.80 22.62 24.96
CA VAL A 386 10.09 22.28 25.54
C VAL A 386 10.14 20.82 25.94
N GLU A 387 11.15 20.09 25.45
CA GLU A 387 11.51 18.79 26.01
C GLU A 387 12.15 18.99 27.38
N ARG A 388 11.46 18.54 28.43
CA ARG A 388 11.96 18.68 29.80
C ARG A 388 13.03 17.62 30.09
N GLN A 389 14.03 17.99 30.90
CA GLN A 389 15.01 17.03 31.41
C GLN A 389 14.35 16.17 32.51
N SER A 390 13.70 15.08 32.13
CA SER A 390 13.14 14.09 33.05
C SER A 390 13.39 12.68 32.52
N ALA A 391 13.56 11.73 33.45
CA ALA A 391 13.61 10.30 33.14
C ALA A 391 12.21 9.73 32.84
N LYS A 392 11.14 10.41 33.28
CA LYS A 392 9.76 10.01 33.00
C LYS A 392 9.35 10.54 31.62
N TYR A 393 8.94 9.62 30.75
CA TYR A 393 8.64 9.91 29.35
C TYR A 393 7.52 10.95 29.20
N THR A 394 6.45 10.80 29.97
CA THR A 394 5.33 11.75 29.99
C THR A 394 5.71 13.13 30.53
N GLU A 395 6.63 13.22 31.48
CA GLU A 395 7.15 14.51 31.95
C GLU A 395 8.00 15.20 30.88
N LYS A 396 8.90 14.43 30.25
CA LYS A 396 9.76 14.91 29.15
C LYS A 396 8.95 15.56 28.04
N TYR A 397 7.85 14.94 27.62
CA TYR A 397 7.02 15.38 26.49
C TYR A 397 5.69 16.04 26.90
N THR A 398 5.57 16.53 28.13
CA THR A 398 4.31 17.10 28.67
C THR A 398 3.68 18.13 27.74
N ASP A 399 4.47 19.08 27.25
CA ASP A 399 3.97 20.20 26.43
C ASP A 399 3.40 19.70 25.09
N TYR A 400 4.02 18.67 24.50
CA TYR A 400 3.59 18.06 23.23
C TYR A 400 2.29 17.28 23.39
N ILE A 401 2.20 16.46 24.46
CA ILE A 401 0.98 15.71 24.78
C ILE A 401 -0.17 16.68 25.04
N HIS A 402 0.09 17.73 25.84
CA HIS A 402 -0.92 18.73 26.20
C HIS A 402 -1.44 19.50 24.98
N LEU A 403 -0.55 19.97 24.11
CA LEU A 403 -0.93 20.62 22.87
C LEU A 403 -1.75 19.69 21.98
N GLY A 404 -1.34 18.42 21.85
CA GLY A 404 -2.09 17.41 21.11
C GLY A 404 -3.52 17.23 21.60
N VAL A 405 -3.74 17.18 22.92
CA VAL A 405 -5.09 17.10 23.49
C VAL A 405 -5.91 18.37 23.23
N ILE A 406 -5.30 19.54 23.31
CA ILE A 406 -5.98 20.83 23.03
C ILE A 406 -6.46 20.86 21.57
N GLU A 407 -5.59 20.56 20.61
CA GLU A 407 -5.95 20.58 19.19
C GLU A 407 -6.96 19.48 18.85
N TRP A 408 -6.80 18.29 19.43
CA TRP A 408 -7.79 17.23 19.28
C TRP A 408 -9.17 17.65 19.80
N ARG A 409 -9.28 18.32 20.96
CA ARG A 409 -10.58 18.82 21.47
C ARG A 409 -11.26 19.79 20.51
N LYS A 410 -10.49 20.69 19.87
CA LYS A 410 -11.03 21.60 18.84
C LYS A 410 -11.53 20.81 17.64
N ALA A 411 -10.73 19.89 17.13
CA ALA A 411 -11.11 19.02 16.02
C ALA A 411 -12.36 18.18 16.35
N TYR A 412 -12.45 17.66 17.58
CA TYR A 412 -13.56 16.86 18.07
C TYR A 412 -14.87 17.64 18.07
N ALA A 413 -14.86 18.88 18.56
CA ALA A 413 -16.04 19.75 18.55
C ALA A 413 -16.59 19.99 17.13
N GLU A 414 -15.71 20.17 16.14
CA GLU A 414 -16.13 20.30 14.74
C GLU A 414 -16.63 18.98 14.13
N HIS A 415 -15.97 17.86 14.44
CA HIS A 415 -16.39 16.54 13.94
C HIS A 415 -17.75 16.11 14.49
N GLN A 416 -18.05 16.44 15.75
CA GLN A 416 -19.35 16.14 16.35
C GLN A 416 -20.51 16.80 15.59
N LYS A 417 -20.32 18.01 15.04
CA LYS A 417 -21.35 18.69 14.22
C LYS A 417 -21.70 17.90 12.95
N MET A 418 -20.78 17.06 12.49
CA MET A 418 -20.96 16.18 11.32
C MET A 418 -21.38 14.75 11.70
N GLY A 419 -21.71 14.49 12.98
CA GLY A 419 -22.00 13.14 13.47
C GLY A 419 -20.78 12.22 13.45
N LYS A 420 -19.57 12.78 13.54
CA LYS A 420 -18.31 12.03 13.52
C LYS A 420 -17.55 12.16 14.84
N LYS A 421 -16.63 11.23 15.07
CA LYS A 421 -15.78 11.19 16.26
C LYS A 421 -14.32 11.43 15.87
N ALA A 422 -13.71 12.53 16.29
CA ALA A 422 -12.30 12.79 16.03
C ALA A 422 -11.41 11.91 16.93
N ILE A 423 -10.30 11.41 16.37
CA ILE A 423 -9.35 10.52 17.03
C ILE A 423 -7.99 11.22 17.22
N LEU A 424 -7.48 11.13 18.44
CA LEU A 424 -6.10 11.51 18.80
C LEU A 424 -5.19 10.30 18.61
N PHE A 425 -4.11 10.45 17.87
CA PHE A 425 -3.11 9.40 17.70
C PHE A 425 -1.77 9.84 18.30
N VAL A 426 -1.24 9.06 19.24
CA VAL A 426 0.05 9.30 19.88
C VAL A 426 1.01 8.17 19.55
N MET A 427 2.18 8.53 19.01
CA MET A 427 3.22 7.56 18.67
C MET A 427 4.38 7.67 19.64
N THR A 428 4.69 6.56 20.29
CA THR A 428 5.83 6.42 21.20
C THR A 428 6.97 5.65 20.53
N ASP A 429 8.10 5.57 21.23
CA ASP A 429 9.30 4.83 20.81
C ASP A 429 9.31 3.37 21.29
N ASP A 430 8.79 3.09 22.49
CA ASP A 430 8.71 1.75 23.06
C ASP A 430 7.37 1.44 23.77
N THR A 431 7.17 0.16 24.09
CA THR A 431 5.92 -0.39 24.63
C THR A 431 5.63 0.12 26.04
N ARG A 432 6.67 0.27 26.88
CA ARG A 432 6.55 0.81 28.24
C ARG A 432 6.10 2.27 28.22
N ASN A 433 6.66 3.07 27.33
CA ASN A 433 6.30 4.47 27.17
C ASN A 433 4.88 4.61 26.60
N CYS A 434 4.44 3.64 25.78
CA CYS A 434 3.06 3.51 25.33
C CYS A 434 2.09 3.41 26.53
N ASP A 435 2.39 2.53 27.48
CA ASP A 435 1.58 2.33 28.68
C ASP A 435 1.63 3.54 29.64
N ASP A 436 2.82 4.15 29.84
CA ASP A 436 2.98 5.37 30.66
C ASP A 436 2.13 6.53 30.10
N VAL A 437 2.16 6.74 28.78
CA VAL A 437 1.34 7.78 28.13
C VAL A 437 -0.15 7.45 28.26
N ALA A 438 -0.55 6.18 28.20
CA ALA A 438 -1.94 5.77 28.36
C ALA A 438 -2.47 6.09 29.76
N GLU A 439 -1.72 5.71 30.78
CA GLU A 439 -2.04 6.01 32.18
C GLU A 439 -2.08 7.53 32.41
N TYR A 440 -1.10 8.26 31.87
CA TYR A 440 -1.06 9.71 31.95
C TYR A 440 -2.30 10.35 31.34
N LEU A 441 -2.70 9.96 30.12
CA LEU A 441 -3.89 10.53 29.47
C LEU A 441 -5.17 10.23 30.26
N ARG A 442 -5.34 8.99 30.73
CA ARG A 442 -6.49 8.57 31.54
C ARG A 442 -6.55 9.31 32.89
N GLY A 443 -5.40 9.57 33.52
CA GLY A 443 -5.33 10.24 34.81
C GLY A 443 -5.55 11.77 34.73
N HIS A 444 -5.04 12.41 33.68
CA HIS A 444 -4.96 13.87 33.60
C HIS A 444 -6.10 14.54 32.82
N TYR A 445 -6.74 13.84 31.89
CA TYR A 445 -7.75 14.43 31.02
C TYR A 445 -9.12 13.78 31.22
N PRO A 446 -10.14 14.51 31.72
CA PRO A 446 -11.48 13.96 31.96
C PRO A 446 -12.11 13.28 30.74
N ASP A 447 -11.87 13.82 29.54
CA ASP A 447 -12.44 13.31 28.28
C ASP A 447 -11.84 11.98 27.81
N LEU A 448 -10.67 11.61 28.36
CA LEU A 448 -9.87 10.44 28.01
C LEU A 448 -9.79 9.41 29.16
N LYS A 449 -10.71 9.48 30.13
CA LYS A 449 -10.81 8.52 31.24
C LYS A 449 -11.36 7.16 30.80
N GLY A 450 -11.09 6.13 31.61
CA GLY A 450 -11.60 4.77 31.40
C GLY A 450 -11.13 4.19 30.08
N ASP A 451 -12.08 3.64 29.32
CA ASP A 451 -11.82 2.97 28.04
C ASP A 451 -11.59 3.93 26.86
N ALA A 452 -11.55 5.25 27.08
CA ALA A 452 -11.37 6.22 26.00
C ALA A 452 -9.98 6.16 25.32
N VAL A 453 -8.99 5.50 25.94
CA VAL A 453 -7.64 5.34 25.37
C VAL A 453 -7.41 3.87 25.01
N LEU A 454 -7.18 3.61 23.73
CA LEU A 454 -6.77 2.32 23.19
C LEU A 454 -5.24 2.27 23.05
N VAL A 455 -4.62 1.19 23.52
CA VAL A 455 -3.16 0.99 23.44
C VAL A 455 -2.89 -0.18 22.52
N ILE A 456 -2.03 0.03 21.51
CA ILE A 456 -1.69 -0.99 20.52
C ILE A 456 -0.18 -1.05 20.39
N HIS A 457 0.43 -2.03 21.03
CA HIS A 457 1.81 -2.41 20.80
C HIS A 457 1.94 -3.93 20.81
N THR A 458 2.74 -4.46 19.90
CA THR A 458 3.21 -5.85 19.95
C THR A 458 4.64 -5.85 20.48
N LYS A 459 5.18 -7.03 20.85
CA LYS A 459 6.54 -7.14 21.38
C LYS A 459 7.56 -6.49 20.44
N SER A 460 8.70 -6.12 21.02
CA SER A 460 9.74 -5.18 20.59
C SER A 460 10.27 -5.20 19.14
N ASN A 461 9.98 -6.22 18.33
CA ASN A 461 10.44 -6.33 16.94
C ASN A 461 9.39 -5.86 15.90
N GLY A 462 8.16 -5.55 16.31
CA GLY A 462 7.11 -5.08 15.38
C GLY A 462 6.57 -6.18 14.44
N ASP A 463 7.06 -7.41 14.57
CA ASP A 463 6.48 -8.57 13.91
C ASP A 463 5.22 -8.99 14.66
N ILE A 464 4.13 -9.13 13.90
CA ILE A 464 2.96 -9.85 14.39
C ILE A 464 3.15 -11.30 13.98
N SER A 465 3.92 -12.05 14.76
CA SER A 465 4.09 -13.48 14.52
C SER A 465 2.79 -14.22 14.86
N GLU A 466 2.08 -14.70 13.83
CA GLU A 466 0.90 -15.57 13.99
C GLU A 466 1.25 -16.94 14.60
N SER A 467 2.55 -17.21 14.80
CA SER A 467 3.05 -18.44 15.42
C SER A 467 2.85 -18.48 16.95
N THR A 468 2.35 -17.41 17.56
CA THR A 468 2.04 -17.43 19.00
C THR A 468 0.69 -18.10 19.27
N SER A 469 0.72 -19.14 20.09
CA SER A 469 -0.39 -20.05 20.35
C SER A 469 -1.50 -19.42 21.22
N GLY A 470 -2.76 -19.76 20.89
CA GLY A 470 -3.94 -19.64 21.76
C GLY A 470 -4.34 -18.21 22.13
N LYS A 471 -3.86 -17.72 23.28
CA LYS A 471 -4.38 -16.50 23.94
C LYS A 471 -3.87 -15.20 23.34
N SER A 472 -2.65 -15.17 22.81
CA SER A 472 -2.06 -13.95 22.21
C SER A 472 -2.74 -13.58 20.89
N LYS A 473 -3.15 -14.57 20.09
CA LYS A 473 -3.83 -14.35 18.82
C LYS A 473 -5.22 -13.74 19.01
N GLU A 474 -6.02 -14.27 19.93
CA GLU A 474 -7.36 -13.72 20.23
C GLU A 474 -7.29 -12.28 20.74
N GLU A 475 -6.31 -11.95 21.59
CA GLU A 475 -6.10 -10.59 22.08
C GLU A 475 -5.69 -9.63 20.95
N LEU A 476 -4.80 -10.07 20.05
CA LEU A 476 -4.40 -9.29 18.88
C LEU A 476 -5.56 -9.06 17.92
N ASP A 477 -6.37 -10.09 17.64
CA ASP A 477 -7.54 -9.97 16.77
C ASP A 477 -8.58 -9.02 17.36
N LYS A 478 -8.78 -9.05 18.67
CA LYS A 478 -9.63 -8.09 19.38
C LYS A 478 -9.09 -6.65 19.29
N LEU A 479 -7.79 -6.44 19.51
CA LEU A 479 -7.17 -5.11 19.38
C LEU A 479 -7.31 -4.56 17.96
N ARG A 480 -7.17 -5.42 16.94
CA ARG A 480 -7.40 -5.06 15.54
C ARG A 480 -8.85 -4.69 15.26
N GLU A 481 -9.79 -5.46 15.78
CA GLU A 481 -11.22 -5.16 15.65
C GLU A 481 -11.53 -3.79 16.27
N GLN A 482 -11.03 -3.52 17.48
CA GLN A 482 -11.18 -2.23 18.14
C GLN A 482 -10.53 -1.08 17.36
N ALA A 483 -9.32 -1.30 16.82
CA ALA A 483 -8.61 -0.33 16.01
C ALA A 483 -9.34 -0.01 14.69
N ASN A 484 -9.94 -1.02 14.05
CA ASN A 484 -10.70 -0.87 12.82
C ASN A 484 -12.07 -0.23 13.06
N ALA A 485 -12.69 -0.51 14.20
CA ALA A 485 -13.99 0.04 14.58
C ALA A 485 -13.90 1.43 15.23
N ILE A 486 -12.68 1.98 15.39
CA ILE A 486 -12.51 3.21 16.18
C ILE A 486 -13.26 4.42 15.61
N ASP A 487 -13.47 4.49 14.30
CA ASP A 487 -14.22 5.60 13.69
C ASP A 487 -15.71 5.58 14.09
N SER A 488 -16.25 4.42 14.50
CA SER A 488 -17.65 4.26 14.91
C SER A 488 -17.96 5.06 16.18
N LEU A 489 -19.17 5.65 16.22
CA LEU A 489 -19.70 6.30 17.42
C LEU A 489 -19.91 5.30 18.58
N ASP A 490 -20.09 4.01 18.28
CA ASP A 490 -20.25 2.95 19.28
C ASP A 490 -18.93 2.58 19.97
N SER A 491 -17.79 2.87 19.32
CA SER A 491 -16.49 2.61 19.93
C SER A 491 -16.23 3.62 21.06
N PRO A 492 -15.88 3.16 22.28
CA PRO A 492 -15.61 4.06 23.41
C PRO A 492 -14.29 4.82 23.25
N HIS A 493 -13.40 4.34 22.36
CA HIS A 493 -12.06 4.85 22.19
C HIS A 493 -12.05 6.19 21.42
N LYS A 494 -11.31 7.16 21.95
CA LYS A 494 -11.10 8.52 21.39
C LYS A 494 -9.63 8.82 21.13
N ALA A 495 -8.73 8.09 21.78
CA ALA A 495 -7.30 8.17 21.55
C ALA A 495 -6.70 6.79 21.29
N ILE A 496 -5.70 6.72 20.42
CA ILE A 496 -4.85 5.55 20.23
C ILE A 496 -3.42 5.91 20.57
N ILE A 497 -2.74 5.01 21.27
CA ILE A 497 -1.29 5.08 21.52
C ILE A 497 -0.65 3.83 20.93
N SER A 498 0.37 3.98 20.09
CA SER A 498 1.02 2.84 19.45
C SER A 498 2.52 2.98 19.25
N VAL A 499 3.21 1.83 19.31
CA VAL A 499 4.61 1.65 18.93
C VAL A 499 4.67 0.97 17.57
N MET A 500 4.74 1.75 16.49
CA MET A 500 5.07 1.23 15.16
C MET A 500 4.10 0.22 14.50
N VAL A 501 3.12 -0.34 15.22
CA VAL A 501 2.20 -1.37 14.71
C VAL A 501 1.22 -0.79 13.69
N LEU A 502 0.76 0.44 13.88
CA LEU A 502 -0.20 1.11 12.99
C LEU A 502 0.45 1.97 11.89
N LYS A 503 1.72 1.72 11.57
CA LYS A 503 2.44 2.49 10.53
C LYS A 503 1.84 2.27 9.14
N GLU A 504 1.38 1.06 8.86
CA GLU A 504 1.01 0.60 7.53
C GLU A 504 -0.35 -0.10 7.53
N GLY A 505 -1.10 0.03 6.43
CA GLY A 505 -2.35 -0.71 6.24
C GLY A 505 -3.56 -0.25 7.04
N TRP A 506 -3.36 0.44 8.17
CA TRP A 506 -4.46 0.92 9.00
C TRP A 506 -5.24 2.03 8.28
N ASP A 507 -6.51 1.76 7.98
CA ASP A 507 -7.41 2.62 7.21
C ASP A 507 -8.51 3.18 8.13
N VAL A 508 -8.19 4.29 8.79
CA VAL A 508 -9.13 5.07 9.60
C VAL A 508 -9.18 6.50 9.08
N ARG A 509 -10.37 7.08 9.13
CA ARG A 509 -10.64 8.39 8.53
C ARG A 509 -10.70 9.49 9.55
N ASN A 510 -10.96 9.18 10.82
CA ASN A 510 -11.19 10.23 11.81
C ASN A 510 -9.97 10.52 12.69
N VAL A 511 -8.79 9.97 12.39
CA VAL A 511 -7.53 10.51 12.94
C VAL A 511 -7.40 11.94 12.45
N THR A 512 -7.25 12.87 13.38
CA THR A 512 -7.26 14.32 13.11
C THR A 512 -6.11 15.04 13.76
N THR A 513 -5.51 14.42 14.78
CA THR A 513 -4.37 14.96 15.51
C THR A 513 -3.38 13.84 15.75
N ILE A 514 -2.15 14.04 15.31
CA ILE A 514 -1.04 13.09 15.47
C ILE A 514 0.04 13.75 16.33
N VAL A 515 0.43 13.06 17.40
CA VAL A 515 1.51 13.48 18.31
C VAL A 515 2.64 12.46 18.21
N GLY A 516 3.68 12.80 17.45
CA GLY A 516 4.89 11.98 17.35
C GLY A 516 5.86 12.30 18.48
N LEU A 517 5.98 11.41 19.48
CA LEU A 517 6.89 11.57 20.63
C LEU A 517 8.24 10.86 20.43
N ARG A 518 8.63 10.65 19.17
CA ARG A 518 9.85 9.98 18.77
C ARG A 518 10.61 10.78 17.72
N ALA A 519 11.92 10.69 17.73
CA ALA A 519 12.74 11.23 16.66
C ALA A 519 12.56 10.41 15.37
N TYR A 520 12.24 11.10 14.27
CA TYR A 520 12.25 10.52 12.92
C TYR A 520 13.64 10.71 12.28
N SER A 521 14.62 9.92 12.71
CA SER A 521 16.04 10.10 12.33
C SER A 521 16.52 9.24 11.15
N ALA A 522 15.66 8.37 10.59
CA ALA A 522 16.05 7.48 9.50
C ALA A 522 16.34 8.26 8.20
N GLN A 523 17.49 8.02 7.58
CA GLN A 523 17.93 8.71 6.35
C GLN A 523 16.91 8.60 5.19
N SER A 524 16.13 7.52 5.15
CA SER A 524 15.13 7.27 4.12
C SER A 524 13.86 8.15 4.26
N ASN A 525 13.61 8.74 5.44
CA ASN A 525 12.42 9.55 5.75
C ASN A 525 11.07 8.88 5.39
N ILE A 526 11.02 7.54 5.41
CA ILE A 526 9.81 6.76 5.08
C ILE A 526 8.72 6.93 6.16
N LEU A 527 9.12 6.83 7.43
CA LEU A 527 8.19 6.81 8.57
C LEU A 527 7.36 8.09 8.74
N PRO A 528 7.90 9.32 8.58
CA PRO A 528 7.11 10.54 8.62
C PRO A 528 5.99 10.56 7.58
N GLU A 529 6.29 10.21 6.33
CA GLU A 529 5.32 10.26 5.24
C GLU A 529 4.19 9.24 5.43
N GLN A 530 4.53 8.03 5.86
CA GLN A 530 3.55 6.99 6.19
C GLN A 530 2.66 7.37 7.38
N THR A 531 3.25 7.94 8.42
CA THR A 531 2.53 8.38 9.62
C THR A 531 1.56 9.51 9.29
N LEU A 532 2.02 10.53 8.55
CA LEU A 532 1.18 11.65 8.14
C LEU A 532 0.04 11.18 7.21
N GLY A 533 0.27 10.16 6.37
CA GLY A 533 -0.75 9.57 5.53
C GLY A 533 -1.89 8.84 6.26
N ARG A 534 -1.83 8.72 7.59
CA ARG A 534 -2.92 8.17 8.44
C ARG A 534 -3.88 9.25 8.94
N GLY A 535 -3.44 10.51 8.93
CA GLY A 535 -4.14 11.66 9.49
C GLY A 535 -5.04 12.35 8.50
#